data_AF-A0A8X6HVZ4-F1
#
_entry.id   AF-A0A8X6HVZ4-F1
#
_cell.length_a   1.000
_cell.length_b   1.000
_cell.length_c   1.000
_cell.angle_alpha   90.00
_cell.angle_beta   90.00
_cell.angle_gamma   90.00
#
_symmetry.space_group_name_H-M   'P 1'
#
loop_
_entity.id
_entity.type
_entity.pdbx_description
1 polymer ?
#
loop_
_entity_poly.entity_id
_entity_poly.type
_entity_poly.pdbx_seq_one_letter_code
_entity_poly.pdbx_strand_id
1 'polypeptide(L)'
;MKDFERKTINQRTSPLWKEERRKRLTGSDFGAICKKLPHTSCEGIIKKKLYSHFRSSAMEYGESHEGEALKSLENALGLKIRPC
;
A
#
# COMPACT_ATOMS: atom_id res chain seq x y z
N MET A 1 -10.75 -14.45 -4.92
CA MET A 1 -9.50 -13.67 -4.83
C MET A 1 -9.23 -12.85 -6.09
N LYS A 2 -9.20 -13.44 -7.30
CA LYS A 2 -8.99 -12.73 -8.58
C LYS A 2 -9.98 -11.58 -8.87
N ASP A 3 -11.23 -11.69 -8.41
CA ASP A 3 -12.22 -10.62 -8.62
C ASP A 3 -11.99 -9.39 -7.75
N PHE A 4 -11.33 -9.55 -6.60
CA PHE A 4 -10.99 -8.42 -5.73
C PHE A 4 -9.79 -7.65 -6.29
N GLU A 5 -8.75 -8.37 -6.70
CA GLU A 5 -7.57 -7.82 -7.39
C GLU A 5 -7.98 -6.91 -8.55
N ARG A 6 -8.82 -7.42 -9.47
CA ARG A 6 -9.32 -6.64 -10.63
C ARG A 6 -10.13 -5.40 -10.23
N LYS A 7 -10.94 -5.48 -9.18
CA LYS A 7 -11.74 -4.35 -8.67
C LYS A 7 -10.90 -3.30 -7.94
N THR A 8 -9.69 -3.66 -7.54
CA THR A 8 -8.79 -2.80 -6.78
C THR A 8 -7.48 -2.47 -7.51
N ILE A 9 -7.35 -2.86 -8.77
CA ILE A 9 -6.17 -2.65 -9.63
C ILE A 9 -5.76 -1.17 -9.70
N ASN A 10 -6.75 -0.28 -9.68
CA ASN A 10 -6.50 1.16 -9.74
C ASN A 10 -6.10 1.75 -8.37
N GLN A 11 -5.83 0.89 -7.39
CA GLN A 11 -5.36 1.17 -6.02
C GLN A 11 -5.99 2.44 -5.44
N ARG A 12 -5.30 3.58 -5.59
CA ARG A 12 -5.68 4.91 -5.14
C ARG A 12 -7.09 5.35 -5.54
N THR A 13 -7.49 5.14 -6.79
CA THR A 13 -8.79 5.66 -7.27
C THR A 13 -9.94 4.72 -6.91
N SER A 14 -9.63 3.52 -6.39
CA SER A 14 -10.64 2.57 -5.94
C SER A 14 -11.03 2.85 -4.47
N PRO A 15 -12.24 3.35 -4.20
CA PRO A 15 -12.73 3.50 -2.82
C PRO A 15 -12.81 2.14 -2.10
N LEU A 16 -13.10 1.07 -2.84
CA LEU A 16 -13.10 -0.30 -2.33
C LEU A 16 -11.70 -0.71 -1.84
N TRP A 17 -10.64 -0.38 -2.57
CA TRP A 17 -9.27 -0.68 -2.13
C TRP A 17 -8.91 0.05 -0.83
N LYS A 18 -9.30 1.32 -0.70
CA LYS A 18 -9.11 2.09 0.54
C LYS A 18 -9.88 1.46 1.71
N GLU A 19 -11.12 1.07 1.49
CA GLU A 19 -11.95 0.45 2.51
C GLU A 19 -11.36 -0.90 2.98
N GLU A 20 -11.01 -1.77 2.04
CA GLU A 20 -10.44 -3.09 2.36
C GLU A 20 -9.09 -2.98 3.07
N ARG A 21 -8.25 -1.99 2.73
CA ARG A 21 -6.99 -1.75 3.43
C ARG A 21 -7.14 -1.30 4.87
N ARG A 22 -8.24 -0.65 5.24
CA ARG A 22 -8.51 -0.32 6.65
C ARG A 22 -8.90 -1.56 7.44
N LYS A 23 -9.59 -2.51 6.81
CA LYS A 23 -10.04 -3.76 7.44
C LYS A 23 -8.95 -4.82 7.59
N ARG A 24 -7.81 -4.67 6.90
CA ARG A 24 -6.79 -5.72 6.76
C ARG A 24 -5.40 -5.20 7.07
N LEU A 25 -4.53 -6.07 7.61
CA LEU A 25 -3.10 -5.82 7.64
C LEU A 25 -2.54 -5.82 6.22
N THR A 26 -1.74 -4.82 5.91
CA THR A 26 -1.11 -4.60 4.60
C THR A 26 0.39 -4.84 4.69
N GLY A 27 1.07 -5.05 3.56
CA GLY A 27 2.52 -5.30 3.54
C GLY A 27 3.33 -4.26 4.33
N SER A 28 2.95 -2.99 4.27
CA SER A 28 3.60 -1.89 5.01
C SER A 28 3.39 -1.93 6.52
N ASP A 29 2.40 -2.67 7.04
CA ASP A 29 2.15 -2.79 8.48
C ASP A 29 3.11 -3.80 9.14
N PHE A 30 3.55 -4.82 8.39
CA PHE A 30 4.35 -5.92 8.94
C PHE A 30 5.68 -5.46 9.51
N GLY A 31 6.30 -4.41 8.96
CA GLY A 31 7.54 -3.86 9.51
C GLY A 31 7.40 -3.40 10.96
N ALA A 32 6.27 -2.77 11.32
CA ALA A 32 5.99 -2.33 12.68
C ALA A 32 5.57 -3.50 13.59
N ILE A 33 4.77 -4.43 13.05
CA ILE A 33 4.27 -5.59 13.80
C ILE A 33 5.40 -6.54 14.16
N CYS A 34 6.25 -6.91 13.20
CA CYS A 34 7.35 -7.85 13.43
C CYS A 34 8.42 -7.29 14.38
N LYS A 35 8.57 -5.96 14.47
CA LYS A 35 9.51 -5.29 15.39
C LYS A 35 8.94 -5.09 16.80
N LYS A 36 7.66 -5.37 17.01
CA LYS A 36 7.01 -5.16 18.30
C LYS A 36 7.59 -6.14 19.34
N LEU A 37 8.07 -5.60 20.47
CA LEU A 37 8.50 -6.41 21.60
C LEU A 37 7.30 -7.18 22.21
N PRO A 38 7.51 -8.39 22.77
CA PRO A 38 6.43 -9.17 23.36
C PRO A 38 5.67 -8.41 24.47
N HIS A 39 6.39 -7.64 25.28
CA HIS A 39 5.85 -6.95 26.46
C HIS A 39 5.30 -5.54 26.19
N THR A 40 5.49 -4.97 25.01
CA THR A 40 4.91 -3.65 24.68
C THR A 40 3.45 -3.81 24.25
N SER A 41 2.61 -2.80 24.49
CA SER A 41 1.20 -2.84 24.04
C SER A 41 1.10 -2.74 22.51
N CYS A 42 0.14 -3.44 21.92
CA CYS A 42 -0.20 -3.30 20.48
C CYS A 42 -1.17 -2.13 20.20
N GLU A 43 -1.68 -1.49 21.24
CA GLU A 43 -2.73 -0.45 21.14
C GLU A 43 -2.37 0.67 20.17
N GLY A 44 -1.12 1.17 20.20
CA GLY A 44 -0.67 2.22 19.30
C GLY A 44 -0.70 1.82 17.82
N ILE A 45 -0.37 0.56 17.52
CA ILE A 45 -0.43 0.02 16.14
C ILE A 45 -1.88 -0.06 15.68
N ILE A 46 -2.78 -0.54 16.55
CA ILE A 46 -4.21 -0.65 16.24
C ILE A 46 -4.84 0.73 16.05
N LYS A 47 -4.60 1.67 16.98
CA LYS A 47 -5.10 3.05 16.88
C LYS A 47 -4.63 3.73 15.59
N LYS A 48 -3.35 3.58 15.25
CA LYS A 48 -2.81 4.07 13.98
C LYS A 48 -3.54 3.43 12.79
N LYS A 49 -3.76 2.12 12.80
CA LYS A 49 -4.43 1.42 11.69
C LYS A 49 -5.88 1.85 11.49
N LEU A 50 -6.63 2.02 12.57
CA LEU A 50 -8.06 2.33 12.52
C LEU A 50 -8.35 3.82 12.25
N TYR A 51 -7.56 4.72 12.82
CA TYR A 51 -7.91 6.14 12.88
C TYR A 51 -6.96 7.07 12.10
N SER A 52 -5.78 6.61 11.65
CA SER A 52 -4.89 7.50 10.89
C SER A 52 -5.32 7.64 9.43
N HIS A 53 -5.03 8.82 8.86
CA HIS A 53 -5.10 9.04 7.42
C HIS A 53 -3.66 9.15 6.90
N PHE A 54 -3.27 8.19 6.07
CA PHE A 54 -1.91 8.11 5.53
C PHE A 54 -1.87 8.87 4.20
N ARG A 55 -1.58 10.17 4.27
CA ARG A 55 -1.22 11.04 3.15
C ARG A 55 0.01 11.83 3.57
N SER A 56 1.06 11.77 2.76
CA SER A 56 2.29 12.54 2.95
C SER A 56 2.75 13.07 1.60
N SER A 57 3.56 14.13 1.61
CA SER A 57 4.17 14.68 0.40
C SER A 57 4.98 13.64 -0.38
N ALA A 58 5.67 12.74 0.33
CA ALA A 58 6.40 11.63 -0.29
C ALA A 58 5.48 10.66 -1.05
N MET A 59 4.28 10.40 -0.54
CA MET A 59 3.30 9.57 -1.26
C MET A 59 2.77 10.28 -2.49
N GLU A 60 2.50 11.58 -2.41
CA GLU A 60 2.01 12.37 -3.54
C GLU A 60 3.04 12.44 -4.66
N TYR A 61 4.32 12.60 -4.29
CA TYR A 61 5.42 12.52 -5.24
C TYR A 61 5.53 11.12 -5.87
N GLY A 62 5.49 10.06 -5.06
CA GLY A 62 5.50 8.70 -5.57
C GLY A 62 4.34 8.41 -6.52
N GLU A 63 3.15 8.89 -6.18
CA GLU A 63 1.93 8.78 -6.98
C GLU A 63 2.05 9.48 -8.34
N SER A 64 2.63 10.69 -8.40
CA SER A 64 2.78 11.42 -9.66
C SER A 64 3.86 10.85 -10.57
N HIS A 65 4.89 10.20 -10.02
CA HIS A 65 6.03 9.68 -10.78
C HIS A 65 5.97 8.16 -11.01
N GLU A 66 4.97 7.45 -10.48
CA GLU A 66 4.85 5.99 -10.60
C GLU A 66 4.84 5.52 -12.06
N GLY A 67 4.15 6.25 -12.94
CA GLY A 67 4.08 5.92 -14.36
C GLY A 67 5.42 6.08 -15.09
N GLU A 68 6.22 7.08 -14.73
CA GLU A 68 7.57 7.28 -15.29
C GLU A 68 8.54 6.23 -14.76
N ALA A 69 8.46 5.92 -13.46
CA ALA A 69 9.27 4.88 -12.83
C ALA A 69 9.00 3.50 -13.46
N LEU A 70 7.74 3.16 -13.71
CA LEU A 70 7.37 1.91 -14.40
C LEU A 70 7.99 1.83 -15.79
N LYS A 71 7.87 2.89 -16.62
CA LYS A 71 8.47 2.92 -17.96
C LYS A 71 9.99 2.77 -17.91
N SER A 72 10.64 3.46 -16.97
CA SER A 72 12.08 3.36 -16.77
C SER A 72 12.49 1.93 -16.40
N LEU A 73 11.72 1.29 -15.53
CA LEU A 73 11.95 -0.10 -15.11
C LEU A 73 11.71 -1.11 -16.23
N GLU A 74 10.64 -0.94 -17.02
CA GLU A 74 10.37 -1.78 -18.20
C GLU A 74 11.52 -1.70 -19.21
N ASN A 75 12.03 -0.49 -19.47
CA ASN A 75 13.16 -0.28 -20.37
C ASN A 75 14.47 -0.88 -19.82
N ALA A 76 14.72 -0.75 -18.51
CA ALA A 76 15.91 -1.28 -17.87
C ALA A 76 15.94 -2.82 -17.84
N LEU A 77 14.78 -3.46 -17.64
CA LEU A 77 14.65 -4.91 -17.57
C LEU A 77 14.35 -5.56 -18.93
N GLY A 78 13.91 -4.80 -19.92
CA GLY A 78 13.42 -5.32 -21.20
C GLY A 78 12.14 -6.16 -21.08
N LEU A 79 11.38 -5.97 -20.00
CA LEU A 79 10.18 -6.75 -19.68
C LEU A 79 8.97 -5.83 -19.54
N LYS A 80 7.81 -6.29 -20.02
CA LYS A 80 6.54 -5.57 -19.85
C LYS A 80 5.94 -5.86 -18.48
N ILE A 81 5.76 -4.81 -17.67
CA ILE A 81 5.20 -4.89 -16.33
C ILE A 81 3.70 -4.64 -16.41
N ARG A 82 2.92 -5.49 -15.74
CA ARG A 82 1.46 -5.36 -15.69
C ARG A 82 1.02 -4.87 -14.31
N PRO A 83 0.05 -3.93 -14.24
CA PRO A 83 -0.53 -3.53 -12.98
C PRO A 83 -1.29 -4.70 -12.33
N CYS A 84 -1.33 -4.70 -10.99
CA CYS A 84 -2.02 -5.69 -10.16
C CYS A 84 -2.97 -5.04 -9.15
#